data_AF-A0A526YPD0-F1
#
_entry.id   AF-A0A526YPD0-F1
#
_cell.length_a   1.000
_cell.length_b   1.000
_cell.length_c   1.000
_cell.angle_alpha   90.00
_cell.angle_beta   90.00
_cell.angle_gamma   90.00
#
_symmetry.space_group_name_H-M   'P 1'
#
loop_
_entity.id
_entity.type
_entity.pdbx_description
1 polymer ?
#
loop_
_entity_poly.entity_id
_entity_poly.type
_entity_poly.pdbx_seq_one_letter_code
_entity_poly.pdbx_strand_id
1 'polypeptide(L)'
;AMQDIYRMLARMMQTDLTVMISGESGTGKELVARALHEYGRRRGGPFVAINMAAIPRDLIESELFGHEKGAFTGAQNRSTGRFEQAEGGTLFLDEIGDMPMEAQT
;
A
#
# COMPACT_ATOMS: atom_id res chain seq x y z
N ALA A 1 13.06 12.21 -19.30
CA ALA A 1 11.99 11.25 -18.96
C ALA A 1 12.48 10.23 -17.92
N MET A 2 13.06 9.07 -18.29
CA MET A 2 13.47 8.06 -17.29
C MET A 2 14.56 8.54 -16.32
N GLN A 3 15.53 9.33 -16.79
CA GLN A 3 16.54 9.90 -15.88
C GLN A 3 15.93 10.83 -14.81
N ASP A 4 14.85 11.53 -15.14
CA ASP A 4 14.18 12.43 -14.20
C ASP A 4 13.43 11.65 -13.13
N ILE A 5 12.80 10.53 -13.52
CA ILE A 5 12.22 9.55 -12.59
C ILE A 5 13.30 9.05 -11.63
N TYR A 6 14.45 8.58 -12.13
CA TYR A 6 15.53 8.10 -11.27
C TYR A 6 16.06 9.18 -10.32
N ARG A 7 16.20 10.44 -10.76
CA ARG A 7 16.57 11.56 -9.89
C ARG A 7 15.50 11.87 -8.83
N MET A 8 14.22 11.66 -9.14
CA MET A 8 13.14 11.83 -8.18
C MET A 8 13.17 10.71 -7.13
N LEU A 9 13.30 9.46 -7.57
CA LEU A 9 13.41 8.31 -6.67
C LEU A 9 14.59 8.43 -5.72
N ALA A 10 15.77 8.81 -6.23
CA ALA A 10 16.96 9.01 -5.41
C ALA A 10 16.74 10.04 -4.28
N ARG A 11 15.95 11.10 -4.53
CA ARG A 11 15.59 12.10 -3.52
C ARG A 11 14.60 11.55 -2.50
N MET A 12 13.63 10.76 -2.95
CA MET A 12 12.58 10.18 -2.11
C MET A 12 13.08 9.03 -1.22
N MET A 13 14.08 8.26 -1.65
CA MET A 13 14.64 7.15 -0.86
C MET A 13 15.13 7.56 0.54
N GLN A 14 15.47 8.83 0.73
CA GLN A 14 15.96 9.38 2.00
C GLN A 14 14.88 10.06 2.84
N THR A 15 13.61 10.00 2.44
CA THR A 15 12.50 10.61 3.18
C THR A 15 11.53 9.55 3.69
N ASP A 16 10.65 9.97 4.58
CA ASP A 16 9.55 9.18 5.15
C ASP A 16 8.18 9.56 4.58
N LEU A 17 8.17 10.39 3.53
CA LEU A 17 6.99 10.94 2.90
C LEU A 17 6.15 9.86 2.19
N THR A 18 4.84 10.07 2.18
CA THR A 18 3.91 9.34 1.30
C THR A 18 4.16 9.74 -0.15
N VAL A 19 4.22 8.76 -1.06
CA VAL A 19 4.48 8.98 -2.48
C VAL A 19 3.28 8.52 -3.30
N MET A 20 2.76 9.42 -4.14
CA MET A 20 1.78 9.09 -5.17
C MET A 20 2.50 8.74 -6.48
N ILE A 21 2.25 7.55 -7.03
CA ILE A 21 2.81 7.10 -8.30
C ILE A 21 1.69 7.11 -9.34
N SER A 22 1.77 8.02 -10.30
CA SER A 22 0.78 8.15 -11.38
C SER A 22 1.36 7.69 -12.71
N GLY A 23 0.54 7.01 -13.51
CA GLY A 23 0.91 6.49 -14.81
C GLY A 23 -0.11 5.49 -15.33
N GLU A 24 -0.09 5.25 -16.63
CA GLU A 24 -1.02 4.31 -17.30
C GLU A 24 -0.89 2.88 -16.72
N SER A 25 -1.93 2.08 -16.92
CA SER A 25 -1.89 0.67 -16.53
C SER A 25 -0.78 -0.07 -17.28
N GLY A 26 -0.12 -1.02 -16.62
CA GLY A 26 0.97 -1.80 -17.21
C GLY A 26 2.33 -1.08 -17.35
N THR A 27 2.46 0.16 -16.87
CA THR A 27 3.74 0.92 -16.95
C THR A 27 4.77 0.57 -15.85
N GLY A 28 4.50 -0.44 -15.03
CA GLY A 28 5.44 -0.91 -14.00
C GLY A 28 5.49 -0.05 -12.73
N LYS A 29 4.38 0.59 -12.34
CA LYS A 29 4.28 1.39 -11.09
C LYS A 29 4.72 0.62 -9.84
N GLU A 30 4.43 -0.68 -9.78
CA GLU A 30 4.86 -1.56 -8.68
C GLU A 30 6.39 -1.64 -8.57
N LEU A 31 7.12 -1.65 -9.69
CA LEU A 31 8.59 -1.67 -9.70
C LEU A 31 9.16 -0.39 -9.07
N VAL A 32 8.48 0.74 -9.27
CA VAL A 32 8.84 2.03 -8.66
C VAL A 32 8.62 1.97 -7.15
N ALA A 33 7.48 1.46 -6.69
CA ALA A 33 7.19 1.28 -5.26
C ALA A 33 8.19 0.33 -4.58
N ARG A 34 8.52 -0.79 -5.22
CA ARG A 34 9.53 -1.75 -4.73
C ARG A 34 10.91 -1.11 -4.65
N ALA A 35 11.33 -0.36 -5.67
CA ALA A 35 12.61 0.34 -5.65
C ALA A 35 12.68 1.38 -4.50
N LEU A 36 11.60 2.13 -4.26
CA LEU A 36 11.55 3.08 -3.12
C LEU A 36 11.73 2.36 -1.78
N HIS A 37 11.14 1.17 -1.63
CA HIS A 37 11.29 0.37 -0.43
C HIS A 37 12.71 -0.21 -0.29
N GLU A 38 13.20 -0.94 -1.29
CA GLU A 38 14.48 -1.65 -1.27
C GLU A 38 15.69 -0.73 -1.07
N TYR A 39 15.65 0.44 -1.69
CA TYR A 39 16.72 1.44 -1.58
C TYR A 39 16.44 2.54 -0.55
N GLY A 40 15.29 2.48 0.11
CA GLY A 40 14.87 3.45 1.11
C GLY A 40 15.32 3.14 2.53
N ARG A 41 14.96 4.02 3.46
CA ARG A 41 15.25 3.87 4.90
C ARG A 41 14.55 2.68 5.57
N ARG A 42 13.41 2.25 5.01
CA ARG A 42 12.57 1.17 5.56
C ARG A 42 12.80 -0.20 4.91
N ARG A 43 13.88 -0.37 4.14
CA ARG A 43 14.25 -1.61 3.45
C ARG A 43 14.39 -2.86 4.33
N GLY A 44 14.59 -2.68 5.63
CA GLY A 44 14.67 -3.78 6.60
C GLY A 44 13.32 -4.23 7.15
N GLY A 45 12.26 -3.48 6.87
CA GLY A 45 10.89 -3.80 7.27
C GLY A 45 10.10 -4.51 6.16
N PRO A 46 8.84 -4.87 6.43
CA PRO A 46 7.98 -5.54 5.44
C PRO A 46 7.63 -4.63 4.25
N PHE A 47 7.48 -5.22 3.06
CA PHE A 47 6.81 -4.58 1.92
C PHE A 47 5.47 -5.27 1.68
N VAL A 48 4.38 -4.60 2.04
CA VAL A 48 3.01 -5.11 1.86
C VAL A 48 2.41 -4.40 0.67
N ALA A 49 2.11 -5.13 -0.39
CA ALA A 49 1.42 -4.62 -1.56
C ALA A 49 -0.03 -5.12 -1.56
N ILE A 50 -0.97 -4.24 -1.88
CA ILE A 50 -2.38 -4.55 -1.96
C ILE A 50 -3.01 -3.83 -3.15
N ASN A 51 -3.79 -4.58 -3.94
CA ASN A 51 -4.51 -4.03 -5.08
C ASN A 51 -5.97 -3.77 -4.66
N MET A 52 -6.39 -2.51 -4.64
CA MET A 52 -7.72 -2.12 -4.20
C MET A 52 -8.82 -2.63 -5.13
N ALA A 53 -8.55 -2.74 -6.43
CA ALA A 53 -9.50 -3.26 -7.40
C ALA A 53 -9.81 -4.76 -7.22
N ALA A 54 -8.96 -5.49 -6.50
CA ALA A 54 -9.11 -6.93 -6.27
C ALA A 54 -9.92 -7.27 -4.99
N ILE A 55 -10.25 -6.26 -4.17
CA ILE A 55 -10.92 -6.47 -2.88
C ILE A 55 -12.38 -6.02 -2.98
N PRO A 56 -13.35 -6.85 -2.55
CA PRO A 56 -14.74 -6.43 -2.44
C PRO A 56 -14.86 -5.16 -1.60
N ARG A 57 -15.63 -4.17 -2.06
CA ARG A 57 -15.70 -2.83 -1.45
C ARG A 57 -16.06 -2.86 0.03
N ASP A 58 -16.94 -3.77 0.41
CA ASP A 58 -17.41 -4.01 1.78
C ASP A 58 -16.34 -4.64 2.69
N LEU A 59 -15.28 -5.21 2.13
CA LEU A 59 -14.17 -5.82 2.87
C LEU A 59 -12.92 -4.94 2.95
N ILE A 60 -12.82 -3.86 2.16
CA ILE A 60 -11.62 -3.02 2.09
C ILE A 60 -11.20 -2.51 3.47
N GLU A 61 -12.13 -1.99 4.27
CA GLU A 61 -11.83 -1.48 5.61
C GLU A 61 -11.28 -2.60 6.51
N SER A 62 -11.93 -3.77 6.50
CA SER A 62 -11.51 -4.93 7.29
C SER A 62 -10.15 -5.52 6.86
N GLU A 63 -9.79 -5.42 5.58
CA GLU A 63 -8.47 -5.83 5.08
C GLU A 63 -7.39 -4.82 5.51
N LEU A 64 -7.67 -3.51 5.39
CA LEU A 64 -6.70 -2.47 5.72
C LEU A 64 -6.43 -2.39 7.22
N PHE A 65 -7.48 -2.38 8.04
CA PHE A 65 -7.40 -2.14 9.47
C PHE A 65 -7.52 -3.40 10.32
N GLY A 66 -7.91 -4.52 9.72
CA GLY A 66 -8.18 -5.75 10.44
C GLY A 66 -9.57 -5.75 11.05
N HIS A 67 -9.89 -6.85 11.74
CA HIS A 67 -11.14 -6.98 12.46
C HIS A 67 -10.99 -7.97 13.62
N GLU A 68 -11.81 -7.77 14.65
CA GLU A 68 -11.95 -8.72 15.75
C GLU A 68 -12.97 -9.80 15.41
N LYS A 69 -12.87 -10.94 16.10
CA LYS A 69 -13.85 -12.02 15.98
C LYS A 69 -15.26 -11.49 16.30
N GLY A 70 -16.20 -11.71 15.40
CA GLY A 70 -17.59 -11.27 15.54
C GLY A 70 -17.87 -9.82 15.13
N ALA A 71 -16.91 -9.11 14.53
CA ALA A 71 -17.13 -7.74 14.04
C ALA A 71 -18.21 -7.64 12.94
N PHE A 72 -18.41 -8.70 12.17
CA PHE A 72 -19.48 -8.83 11.16
C PHE A 72 -19.88 -10.30 10.97
N THR A 73 -20.99 -10.53 10.26
CA THR A 73 -21.46 -11.88 9.93
C THR A 73 -20.43 -12.61 9.07
N GLY A 74 -19.79 -13.63 9.64
CA GLY A 74 -18.71 -14.38 8.98
C GLY A 74 -17.31 -14.13 9.55
N ALA A 75 -17.14 -13.15 10.44
CA ALA A 75 -15.87 -12.88 11.14
C ALA A 75 -15.56 -13.95 12.20
N GLN A 76 -15.16 -15.14 11.76
CA GLN A 76 -14.94 -16.30 12.64
C GLN A 76 -13.68 -16.17 13.51
N ASN A 77 -12.69 -15.42 13.04
CA ASN A 77 -11.39 -15.22 13.69
C ASN A 77 -11.03 -13.74 13.69
N ARG A 78 -10.08 -13.35 14.56
CA ARG A 78 -9.40 -12.06 14.47
C ARG A 78 -8.49 -12.06 13.23
N SER A 79 -8.42 -10.94 12.54
CA SER A 79 -7.48 -10.70 11.43
C SER A 79 -6.71 -9.40 11.65
N THR A 80 -5.39 -9.44 11.52
CA THR A 80 -4.52 -8.27 11.57
C THR A 80 -4.58 -7.50 10.26
N GLY A 81 -4.75 -6.18 10.32
CA GLY A 81 -4.84 -5.32 9.14
C GLY A 81 -3.53 -5.21 8.36
N ARG A 82 -3.62 -4.74 7.13
CA ARG A 82 -2.46 -4.52 6.25
C ARG A 82 -1.56 -3.39 6.74
N PHE A 83 -2.12 -2.40 7.42
CA PHE A 83 -1.34 -1.37 8.11
C PHE A 83 -0.46 -1.97 9.21
N GLU A 84 -1.02 -2.85 10.04
CA GLU A 84 -0.29 -3.56 11.10
C GLU A 84 0.78 -4.50 10.50
N GLN A 85 0.44 -5.24 9.43
CA GLN A 85 1.40 -6.09 8.71
C GLN A 85 2.55 -5.30 8.08
N ALA A 86 2.33 -4.02 7.73
CA ALA A 86 3.32 -3.13 7.13
C ALA A 86 4.13 -2.34 8.17
N GLU A 87 3.92 -2.57 9.46
CA GLU A 87 4.57 -1.84 10.54
C GLU A 87 6.10 -1.89 10.40
N GLY A 88 6.76 -0.72 10.53
CA GLY A 88 8.20 -0.57 10.33
C GLY A 88 8.66 -0.66 8.86
N GLY A 89 7.75 -0.91 7.93
CA GLY A 89 8.03 -1.17 6.52
C GLY A 89 7.33 -0.22 5.55
N THR A 90 6.70 -0.75 4.51
CA THR A 90 6.03 0.04 3.47
C THR A 90 4.75 -0.65 3.03
N LEU A 91 3.65 0.10 3.05
CA LEU A 91 2.38 -0.31 2.46
C LEU A 91 2.22 0.34 1.09
N PHE A 92 2.10 -0.46 0.04
CA PHE A 92 1.82 -0.02 -1.32
C PHE A 92 0.36 -0.31 -1.66
N LEU A 93 -0.41 0.76 -1.90
CA LEU A 93 -1.82 0.72 -2.30
C LEU A 93 -1.90 0.91 -3.82
N ASP A 94 -2.03 -0.20 -4.56
CA ASP A 94 -2.22 -0.14 -6.00
C ASP A 94 -3.69 0.13 -6.34
N GLU A 95 -3.91 0.89 -7.40
CA GLU A 95 -5.23 1.37 -7.81
C GLU A 95 -6.00 2.07 -6.66
N ILE A 96 -5.32 2.94 -5.90
CA ILE A 96 -5.90 3.70 -4.77
C ILE A 96 -7.20 4.47 -5.10
N GLY A 97 -7.44 4.78 -6.39
CA GLY A 97 -8.68 5.39 -6.85
C GLY A 97 -9.93 4.51 -6.70
N ASP A 98 -9.76 3.19 -6.54
CA ASP A 98 -10.85 2.25 -6.27
C ASP A 98 -11.24 2.16 -4.79
N MET A 99 -10.54 2.91 -3.91
CA MET A 99 -10.88 2.96 -2.49
C MET A 99 -12.21 3.68 -2.25
N PRO A 100 -13.20 3.05 -1.58
CA PRO A 100 -14.48 3.65 -1.26
C PRO A 100 -14.29 4.86 -0.34
N MET A 101 -15.14 5.88 -0.48
CA MET A 101 -15.03 7.13 0.29
C MET A 101 -15.12 6.88 1.81
N GLU A 102 -15.90 5.87 2.19
CA GLU A 102 -16.08 5.44 3.58
C GLU A 102 -14.77 4.98 4.22
N ALA A 103 -13.83 4.44 3.43
CA ALA A 103 -12.52 4.00 3.91
C ALA A 103 -11.45 5.12 3.89
N GLN A 104 -11.75 6.31 3.34
CA GLN A 104 -10.82 7.45 3.21
C GLN A 104 -10.89 8.40 4.42
N THR A 105 -10.84 7.84 5.65
CA THR A 105 -10.97 8.62 6.89
C THR A 105 -9.66 9.16 7.44
#